data_AF-A0A1B9H052-F1
#
_entry.id   AF-A0A1B9H052-F1
#
_cell.length_a   1.000
_cell.length_b   1.000
_cell.length_c   1.000
_cell.angle_alpha   90.00
_cell.angle_beta   90.00
_cell.angle_gamma   90.00
#
_symmetry.space_group_name_H-M   'P 1'
#
loop_
_entity.id
_entity.type
_entity.pdbx_description
1 polymer ?
#
loop_
_entity_poly.entity_id
_entity_poly.type
_entity_poly.pdbx_seq_one_letter_code
_entity_poly.pdbx_strand_id
1 'polypeptide(L)'
;MKDRTGWDRMGQDGKGWEGMGRDGKGWEGIQADLTSPTSDSAGIFSNSVEDEVLVSASFPESNPFGLIVNGEQNSILVHLANQGTKNYTLVSAAASYHDVNNHWATVKNASALKYNTPLIAGANFSAPFSVNSEFRPQEIGLTVWVDLAESGSKDLHRLTALNQTVSVVEPASSWFDPQLLFLYLVISTALLGGAYAAYQSFFAPQTSKRSGKRSSASSGGNKVKAVVPNTEATQYPNVKPYEEDWIPESHLKSRTTKLKKRNTGAGGSGAASSGDELLTSGGEASGTEGGKKNKRKGKKA
;
A
#
# COMPACT_ATOMS: atom_id res chain seq x y z
N MET A 1 6.19 37.73 -32.01
CA MET A 1 6.22 37.05 -33.32
C MET A 1 6.98 37.96 -34.26
N LYS A 2 8.29 37.71 -34.43
CA LYS A 2 9.19 38.53 -35.27
C LYS A 2 9.11 38.06 -36.72
N ASP A 3 9.23 39.02 -37.63
CA ASP A 3 8.92 38.95 -39.06
C ASP A 3 9.70 37.86 -39.81
N ARG A 4 8.99 36.83 -40.28
CA ARG A 4 9.52 35.78 -41.17
C ARG A 4 9.39 36.13 -42.67
N THR A 5 9.03 37.36 -43.01
CA THR A 5 8.62 37.71 -44.38
C THR A 5 9.78 38.13 -45.29
N GLY A 6 10.98 38.35 -44.74
CA GLY A 6 12.16 38.75 -45.53
C GLY A 6 12.86 37.59 -46.25
N TRP A 7 13.04 36.46 -45.56
CA TRP A 7 13.81 35.31 -46.07
C TRP A 7 13.06 34.50 -47.13
N ASP A 8 11.74 34.33 -46.99
CA ASP A 8 10.92 33.58 -47.96
C ASP A 8 10.85 34.27 -49.34
N ARG A 9 11.06 35.60 -49.38
CA ARG A 9 11.07 36.36 -50.64
C ARG A 9 12.38 36.20 -51.42
N MET A 10 13.50 35.96 -50.74
CA MET A 10 14.83 35.81 -51.35
C MET A 10 15.09 34.41 -51.95
N GLY A 11 14.24 33.42 -51.64
CA GLY A 11 14.36 32.06 -52.16
C GLY A 11 13.68 31.82 -53.52
N GLN A 12 12.82 32.72 -53.99
CA GLN A 12 11.97 32.46 -55.16
C GLN A 12 12.55 32.92 -56.51
N ASP A 13 13.42 33.93 -56.53
CA ASP A 13 13.86 34.55 -57.78
C ASP A 13 15.34 34.34 -58.11
N GLY A 14 16.17 33.81 -57.19
CA GLY A 14 17.58 33.46 -57.40
C GLY A 14 18.52 34.63 -57.71
N LYS A 15 17.99 35.77 -58.15
CA LYS A 15 18.71 36.99 -58.55
C LYS A 15 19.34 37.72 -57.38
N GLY A 16 18.79 37.57 -56.16
CA GLY A 16 19.36 38.15 -54.94
C GLY A 16 20.73 37.56 -54.60
N TRP A 17 20.94 36.27 -54.85
CA TRP A 17 22.20 35.57 -54.58
C TRP A 17 23.29 35.90 -55.61
N GLU A 18 22.90 36.16 -56.86
CA GLU A 18 23.82 36.47 -57.96
C GLU A 18 24.45 37.87 -57.82
N GLY A 19 23.74 38.82 -57.16
CA GLY A 19 24.28 40.13 -56.80
C GLY A 19 25.38 40.06 -55.72
N MET A 20 25.16 39.25 -54.67
CA MET A 20 26.10 39.08 -53.56
C MET A 20 27.39 38.34 -53.94
N GLY A 21 27.37 37.53 -55.01
CA GLY A 21 28.56 36.83 -55.51
C GLY A 21 29.50 37.71 -56.34
N ARG A 22 29.04 38.87 -56.84
CA ARG A 22 29.79 39.66 -57.81
C ARG A 22 30.62 40.78 -57.19
N ASP A 23 30.22 41.32 -56.04
CA ASP A 23 30.86 42.49 -55.42
C ASP A 23 31.56 42.20 -54.08
N GLY A 24 31.36 41.01 -53.47
CA GLY A 24 32.02 40.59 -52.23
C GLY A 24 31.61 41.36 -50.96
N LYS A 25 31.06 42.57 -51.11
CA LYS A 25 30.66 43.49 -50.03
C LYS A 25 29.44 43.03 -49.26
N GLY A 26 28.60 42.19 -49.87
CA GLY A 26 27.46 41.55 -49.17
C GLY A 26 27.90 40.61 -48.04
N TRP A 27 29.10 40.03 -48.14
CA TRP A 27 29.65 39.13 -47.13
C TRP A 27 30.37 39.87 -45.99
N GLU A 28 30.92 41.06 -46.24
CA GLU A 28 31.58 41.88 -45.21
C GLU A 28 30.61 42.35 -44.12
N GLY A 29 29.34 42.65 -44.47
CA GLY A 29 28.31 43.01 -43.48
C GLY A 29 27.96 41.86 -42.54
N ILE A 30 28.02 40.62 -43.02
CA ILE A 30 27.75 39.41 -42.23
C ILE A 30 28.96 39.07 -41.35
N GLN A 31 30.19 39.30 -41.83
CA GLN A 31 31.41 39.13 -41.05
C GLN A 31 31.59 40.21 -39.97
N ALA A 32 31.12 41.44 -40.20
CA ALA A 32 31.11 42.51 -39.21
C ALA A 32 30.08 42.25 -38.07
N ASP A 33 28.93 41.65 -38.39
CA ASP A 33 27.94 41.25 -37.37
C ASP A 33 28.43 40.07 -36.50
N LEU A 34 29.27 39.19 -37.07
CA LEU A 34 29.95 38.10 -36.34
C LEU A 34 31.15 38.55 -35.49
N THR A 35 31.63 39.79 -35.64
CA THR A 35 32.80 40.33 -34.89
C THR A 35 32.44 41.50 -33.96
N SER A 36 31.14 41.80 -33.83
CA SER A 36 30.64 42.61 -32.73
C SER A 36 30.83 41.81 -31.43
N PRO A 37 31.49 42.33 -30.39
CA PRO A 37 31.47 41.69 -29.08
C PRO A 37 30.07 41.86 -28.50
N THR A 38 29.15 40.98 -28.90
CA THR A 38 28.01 40.66 -28.04
C THR A 38 28.61 40.11 -26.76
N SER A 39 28.16 40.65 -25.63
CA SER A 39 28.65 40.41 -24.28
C SER A 39 28.45 38.97 -23.77
N ASP A 40 28.31 37.99 -24.66
CA ASP A 40 28.17 36.56 -24.38
C ASP A 40 29.34 35.76 -24.97
N SER A 41 30.56 36.31 -24.88
CA SER A 41 31.78 35.50 -24.96
C SER A 41 31.97 34.73 -23.66
N ALA A 42 31.03 33.83 -23.37
CA ALA A 42 31.32 32.70 -22.49
C ALA A 42 32.33 31.84 -23.25
N GLY A 43 33.56 31.77 -22.74
CA GLY A 43 34.55 30.84 -23.24
C GLY A 43 34.00 29.40 -23.23
N ILE A 44 34.76 28.49 -23.83
CA ILE A 44 34.48 27.05 -23.94
C ILE A 44 34.29 26.34 -22.58
N PHE A 45 34.38 27.09 -21.47
CA PHE A 45 34.02 26.71 -20.12
C PHE A 45 32.70 27.41 -19.76
N SER A 46 31.57 26.79 -20.09
CA SER A 46 30.32 27.22 -19.46
C SER A 46 30.41 26.85 -17.98
N ASN A 47 30.20 27.78 -17.05
CA ASN A 47 30.10 27.44 -15.63
C ASN A 47 28.74 26.75 -15.39
N SER A 48 28.60 25.51 -15.86
CA SER A 48 27.41 24.69 -15.67
C SER A 48 27.54 23.87 -14.39
N VAL A 49 26.41 23.52 -13.79
CA VAL A 49 26.36 22.69 -12.57
C VAL A 49 27.01 21.33 -12.80
N GLU A 50 26.99 20.81 -14.04
CA GLU A 50 27.61 19.54 -14.39
C GLU A 50 29.15 19.56 -14.27
N ASP A 51 29.77 20.73 -14.46
CA ASP A 51 31.22 20.91 -14.35
C ASP A 51 31.65 21.16 -12.90
N GLU A 52 30.74 21.67 -12.06
CA GLU A 52 31.00 21.98 -10.66
C GLU A 52 30.75 20.80 -9.71
N VAL A 53 29.75 19.97 -10.01
CA VAL A 53 29.33 18.88 -9.12
C VAL A 53 29.53 17.53 -9.81
N LEU A 54 30.47 16.75 -9.30
CA LEU A 54 30.65 15.36 -9.72
C LEU A 54 29.59 14.48 -9.06
N VAL A 55 28.82 13.79 -9.88
CA VAL A 55 27.79 12.85 -9.42
C VAL A 55 28.11 11.48 -9.98
N SER A 56 28.10 10.47 -9.11
CA SER A 56 28.18 9.07 -9.51
C SER A 56 27.23 8.24 -8.67
N ALA A 57 26.79 7.09 -9.16
CA ALA A 57 26.12 6.10 -8.33
C ALA A 57 26.82 4.75 -8.47
N SER A 58 26.74 3.94 -7.42
CA SER A 58 27.34 2.60 -7.41
C SER A 58 26.45 1.61 -6.66
N PHE A 59 26.51 0.36 -7.08
CA PHE A 59 25.95 -0.73 -6.29
C PHE A 59 26.86 -1.02 -5.10
N PRO A 60 26.30 -1.51 -3.97
CA PRO A 60 27.12 -1.93 -2.84
C PRO A 60 28.07 -3.06 -3.22
N GLU A 61 29.13 -3.25 -2.44
CA GLU A 61 30.11 -4.34 -2.67
C GLU A 61 29.50 -5.74 -2.64
N SER A 62 28.35 -5.92 -1.98
CA SER A 62 27.58 -7.17 -2.00
C SER A 62 26.95 -7.48 -3.36
N ASN A 63 26.85 -6.50 -4.26
CA ASN A 63 26.27 -6.62 -5.58
C ASN A 63 27.16 -5.97 -6.67
N PRO A 64 28.36 -6.53 -6.92
CA PRO A 64 29.31 -5.94 -7.86
C PRO A 64 28.87 -6.08 -9.32
N PHE A 65 27.95 -7.00 -9.61
CA PHE A 65 27.46 -7.28 -10.97
C PHE A 65 26.22 -6.48 -11.35
N GLY A 66 25.72 -5.60 -10.47
CA GLY A 66 24.52 -4.81 -10.73
C GLY A 66 23.29 -5.67 -10.97
N LEU A 67 23.15 -6.76 -10.22
CA LEU A 67 21.98 -7.64 -10.28
C LEU A 67 20.80 -6.94 -9.61
N ILE A 68 19.71 -6.81 -10.34
CA ILE A 68 18.46 -6.25 -9.81
C ILE A 68 17.49 -7.38 -9.57
N VAL A 69 17.23 -7.67 -8.30
CA VAL A 69 16.27 -8.69 -7.90
C VAL A 69 14.87 -8.11 -8.00
N ASN A 70 14.00 -8.78 -8.75
CA ASN A 70 12.61 -8.37 -8.89
C ASN A 70 11.85 -8.48 -7.57
N GLY A 71 10.95 -7.51 -7.33
CA GLY A 71 10.14 -7.47 -6.11
C GLY A 71 10.92 -7.07 -4.85
N GLU A 72 12.24 -6.89 -4.93
CA GLU A 72 13.09 -6.42 -3.84
C GLU A 72 13.52 -4.97 -4.04
N GLN A 73 13.83 -4.30 -2.92
CA GLN A 73 14.42 -2.96 -2.92
C GLN A 73 15.94 -3.08 -3.08
N ASN A 74 16.42 -2.84 -4.30
CA ASN A 74 17.84 -2.97 -4.63
C ASN A 74 18.56 -1.68 -4.26
N SER A 75 19.49 -1.75 -3.30
CA SER A 75 20.23 -0.59 -2.80
C SER A 75 21.28 -0.08 -3.79
N ILE A 76 21.38 1.23 -3.91
CA ILE A 76 22.37 1.98 -4.70
C ILE A 76 22.86 3.14 -3.83
N LEU A 77 24.16 3.43 -3.86
CA LEU A 77 24.72 4.61 -3.22
C LEU A 77 24.99 5.69 -4.27
N VAL A 78 24.40 6.86 -4.08
CA VAL A 78 24.66 8.03 -4.91
C VAL A 78 25.72 8.88 -4.23
N HIS A 79 26.84 9.11 -4.88
CA HIS A 79 27.93 9.95 -4.42
C HIS A 79 27.89 11.30 -5.13
N LEU A 80 28.01 12.36 -4.35
CA LEU A 80 28.08 13.73 -4.84
C LEU A 80 29.33 14.38 -4.28
N ALA A 81 30.10 15.04 -5.13
CA ALA A 81 31.25 15.83 -4.73
C ALA A 81 31.14 17.21 -5.39
N ASN A 82 30.90 18.24 -4.58
CA ASN A 82 30.82 19.61 -5.07
C ASN A 82 32.22 20.22 -5.08
N GLN A 83 32.81 20.34 -6.27
CA GLN A 83 34.13 20.95 -6.49
C GLN A 83 34.01 22.43 -6.87
N GLY A 84 32.78 22.92 -7.09
CA GLY A 84 32.49 24.31 -7.40
C GLY A 84 32.58 25.25 -6.19
N THR A 85 32.29 26.52 -6.46
CA THR A 85 32.24 27.59 -5.44
C THR A 85 30.84 27.87 -4.93
N LYS A 86 29.82 27.34 -5.63
CA LYS A 86 28.40 27.53 -5.31
C LYS A 86 27.90 26.45 -4.36
N ASN A 87 26.91 26.80 -3.56
CA ASN A 87 26.21 25.85 -2.72
C ASN A 87 25.00 25.28 -3.45
N TYR A 88 24.82 23.97 -3.38
CA TYR A 88 23.68 23.27 -3.97
C TYR A 88 22.87 22.58 -2.88
N THR A 89 21.64 22.20 -3.21
CA THR A 89 20.80 21.34 -2.36
C THR A 89 20.39 20.14 -3.18
N LEU A 90 20.61 18.95 -2.64
CA LEU A 90 20.10 17.71 -3.19
C LEU A 90 18.58 17.64 -2.94
N VAL A 91 17.80 17.75 -4.01
CA VAL A 91 16.33 17.78 -3.96
C VAL A 91 15.73 16.39 -4.18
N SER A 92 16.25 15.64 -5.13
CA SER A 92 15.77 14.28 -5.39
C SER A 92 16.79 13.44 -6.14
N ALA A 93 16.70 12.13 -5.99
CA ALA A 93 17.24 11.19 -6.96
C ALA A 93 16.10 10.36 -7.53
N ALA A 94 16.16 10.05 -8.81
CA ALA A 94 15.20 9.20 -9.46
C ALA A 94 15.88 8.35 -10.52
N ALA A 95 15.20 7.29 -10.92
CA ALA A 95 15.73 6.36 -11.90
C ALA A 95 14.66 5.96 -12.92
N SER A 96 15.10 5.51 -14.08
CA SER A 96 14.28 4.80 -15.05
C SER A 96 15.03 3.66 -15.70
N TYR A 97 14.23 2.75 -16.20
CA TYR A 97 14.66 1.62 -16.99
C TYR A 97 14.49 1.92 -18.48
N HIS A 98 15.47 1.51 -19.25
CA HIS A 98 15.62 1.81 -20.67
C HIS A 98 15.85 0.54 -21.48
N ASP A 99 15.37 0.53 -22.72
CA ASP A 99 15.60 -0.58 -23.62
C ASP A 99 16.98 -0.45 -24.27
N VAL A 100 17.85 -1.41 -23.99
CA VAL A 100 19.22 -1.46 -24.53
C VAL A 100 19.20 -1.64 -26.05
N ASN A 101 18.22 -2.37 -26.58
CA ASN A 101 18.12 -2.70 -28.01
C ASN A 101 17.44 -1.59 -28.83
N ASN A 102 16.71 -0.68 -28.16
CA ASN A 102 15.91 0.33 -28.81
C ASN A 102 16.38 1.74 -28.42
N HIS A 103 17.62 2.08 -28.76
CA HIS A 103 18.19 3.43 -28.61
C HIS A 103 18.03 4.04 -27.20
N TRP A 104 18.09 3.22 -26.15
CA TRP A 104 17.88 3.66 -24.77
C TRP A 104 16.51 4.29 -24.52
N ALA A 105 15.49 3.89 -25.29
CA ALA A 105 14.12 4.35 -25.11
C ALA A 105 13.63 3.98 -23.69
N THR A 106 13.01 4.94 -23.00
CA THR A 106 12.47 4.71 -21.66
C THR A 106 11.36 3.66 -21.71
N VAL A 107 11.55 2.58 -20.96
CA VAL A 107 10.57 1.49 -20.82
C VAL A 107 9.63 1.81 -19.66
N LYS A 108 10.20 2.14 -18.48
CA LYS A 108 9.44 2.41 -17.26
C LYS A 108 10.23 3.34 -16.35
N ASN A 109 9.55 4.28 -15.71
CA ASN A 109 10.13 5.00 -14.59
C ASN A 109 10.24 4.07 -13.38
N ALA A 110 11.38 4.12 -12.68
CA ALA A 110 11.67 3.30 -11.52
C ALA A 110 11.30 4.08 -10.24
N SER A 111 12.19 4.04 -9.25
CA SER A 111 12.02 4.76 -7.99
C SER A 111 12.36 6.25 -8.11
N ALA A 112 11.69 7.06 -7.31
CA ALA A 112 12.02 8.47 -7.09
C ALA A 112 12.01 8.76 -5.59
N LEU A 113 13.11 9.29 -5.07
CA LEU A 113 13.28 9.63 -3.66
C LEU A 113 13.60 11.11 -3.55
N LYS A 114 12.86 11.79 -2.67
CA LYS A 114 13.12 13.19 -2.34
C LYS A 114 14.12 13.28 -1.21
N TYR A 115 15.04 14.21 -1.36
CA TYR A 115 16.00 14.64 -0.35
C TYR A 115 15.75 16.12 -0.05
N ASN A 116 16.45 16.63 0.95
CA ASN A 116 16.52 18.06 1.22
C ASN A 116 17.84 18.35 1.94
N THR A 117 18.93 17.86 1.34
CA THR A 117 20.25 17.87 1.98
C THR A 117 21.12 18.94 1.34
N PRO A 118 21.62 19.93 2.11
CA PRO A 118 22.52 20.94 1.59
C PRO A 118 23.88 20.31 1.25
N LEU A 119 24.40 20.65 0.07
CA LEU A 119 25.71 20.28 -0.43
C LEU A 119 26.54 21.57 -0.59
N ILE A 120 27.31 21.89 0.44
CA ILE A 120 28.17 23.08 0.45
C ILE A 120 29.34 22.92 -0.53
N ALA A 121 29.89 24.04 -0.98
CA ALA A 121 31.09 24.09 -1.81
C ALA A 121 32.26 23.32 -1.16
N GLY A 122 32.93 22.46 -1.93
CA GLY A 122 34.05 21.63 -1.47
C GLY A 122 33.65 20.38 -0.66
N ALA A 123 32.36 20.13 -0.41
CA ALA A 123 31.92 18.97 0.36
C ALA A 123 31.57 17.75 -0.49
N ASN A 124 31.78 16.58 0.10
CA ASN A 124 31.38 15.29 -0.44
C ASN A 124 30.19 14.77 0.37
N PHE A 125 29.19 14.23 -0.32
CA PHE A 125 28.00 13.65 0.27
C PHE A 125 27.68 12.31 -0.38
N SER A 126 27.06 11.40 0.37
CA SER A 126 26.59 10.13 -0.17
C SER A 126 25.19 9.85 0.34
N ALA A 127 24.28 9.60 -0.59
CA ALA A 127 22.87 9.40 -0.33
C ALA A 127 22.48 7.95 -0.63
N PRO A 128 21.82 7.25 0.31
CA PRO A 128 21.28 5.92 0.05
C PRO A 128 20.04 6.03 -0.84
N PHE A 129 20.08 5.38 -1.99
CA PHE A 129 18.99 5.29 -2.94
C PHE A 129 18.63 3.82 -3.16
N SER A 130 17.45 3.56 -3.70
CA SER A 130 17.05 2.20 -3.98
C SER A 130 16.04 2.12 -5.11
N VAL A 131 16.19 1.09 -5.93
CA VAL A 131 15.34 0.84 -7.09
C VAL A 131 14.61 -0.49 -6.98
N ASN A 132 13.38 -0.51 -7.48
CA ASN A 132 12.56 -1.71 -7.51
C ASN A 132 12.28 -2.07 -8.97
N SER A 133 12.30 -3.37 -9.27
CA SER A 133 12.07 -3.90 -10.61
C SER A 133 10.94 -4.94 -10.62
N GLU A 134 10.23 -4.97 -11.74
CA GLU A 134 9.12 -5.89 -12.05
C GLU A 134 9.16 -6.29 -13.53
N PHE A 135 10.34 -6.65 -14.03
CA PHE A 135 10.51 -7.10 -15.43
C PHE A 135 10.67 -8.61 -15.48
N ARG A 136 10.51 -9.22 -16.66
CA ARG A 136 10.98 -10.59 -16.81
C ARG A 136 12.51 -10.63 -16.73
N PRO A 137 13.12 -11.77 -16.34
CA PRO A 137 14.57 -11.88 -16.32
C PRO A 137 15.19 -11.52 -17.67
N GLN A 138 15.94 -10.42 -17.72
CA GLN A 138 16.56 -9.88 -18.93
C GLN A 138 17.60 -8.82 -18.55
N GLU A 139 18.39 -8.39 -19.54
CA GLU A 139 19.23 -7.20 -19.42
C GLU A 139 18.43 -5.95 -19.79
N ILE A 140 18.56 -4.90 -19.00
CA ILE A 140 17.86 -3.63 -19.21
C ILE A 140 18.80 -2.46 -18.86
N GLY A 141 18.64 -1.33 -19.52
CA GLY A 141 19.36 -0.12 -19.16
C GLY A 141 18.82 0.46 -17.86
N LEU A 142 19.69 0.87 -16.94
CA LEU A 142 19.34 1.63 -15.76
C LEU A 142 20.02 3.00 -15.83
N THR A 143 19.21 4.05 -15.76
CA THR A 143 19.70 5.41 -15.64
C THR A 143 19.22 5.98 -14.32
N VAL A 144 20.15 6.50 -13.52
CA VAL A 144 19.87 7.21 -12.27
C VAL A 144 20.27 8.66 -12.45
N TRP A 145 19.37 9.57 -12.15
CA TRP A 145 19.63 11.00 -12.15
C TRP A 145 19.34 11.61 -10.79
N VAL A 146 19.93 12.78 -10.60
CA VAL A 146 19.85 13.57 -9.39
C VAL A 146 19.43 14.98 -9.77
N ASP A 147 18.44 15.51 -9.07
CA ASP A 147 18.01 16.90 -9.21
C ASP A 147 18.64 17.74 -8.09
N LEU A 148 19.41 18.74 -8.50
CA LEU A 148 20.07 19.71 -7.63
C LEU A 148 19.42 21.08 -7.78
N ALA A 149 19.24 21.80 -6.67
CA ALA A 149 18.86 23.20 -6.67
C ALA A 149 20.05 24.07 -6.27
N GLU A 150 20.34 25.12 -7.03
CA GLU A 150 21.34 26.12 -6.61
C GLU A 150 20.78 26.96 -5.44
N SER A 151 21.63 27.24 -4.46
CA SER A 151 21.23 28.00 -3.27
C SER A 151 20.84 29.42 -3.64
N GLY A 152 19.55 29.74 -3.53
CA GLY A 152 19.00 31.06 -3.82
C GLY A 152 18.30 31.17 -5.18
N SER A 153 18.40 30.15 -6.04
CA SER A 153 17.55 30.00 -7.22
C SER A 153 16.46 28.95 -6.97
N LYS A 154 15.44 28.93 -7.82
CA LYS A 154 14.42 27.85 -7.85
C LYS A 154 14.65 26.88 -8.99
N ASP A 155 15.75 27.05 -9.72
CA ASP A 155 16.04 26.27 -10.91
C ASP A 155 16.62 24.92 -10.51
N LEU A 156 16.09 23.86 -11.10
CA LEU A 156 16.52 22.49 -10.87
C LEU A 156 17.42 22.05 -12.01
N HIS A 157 18.61 21.57 -11.65
CA HIS A 157 19.60 21.01 -12.55
C HIS A 157 19.60 19.49 -12.38
N ARG A 158 19.37 18.77 -13.48
CA ARG A 158 19.34 17.31 -13.49
C ARG A 158 20.67 16.77 -13.98
N LEU A 159 21.37 16.04 -13.12
CA LEU A 159 22.64 15.39 -13.44
C LEU A 159 22.45 13.88 -13.51
N THR A 160 23.13 13.23 -14.45
CA THR A 160 23.11 11.76 -14.55
C THR A 160 24.17 11.17 -13.64
N ALA A 161 23.75 10.43 -12.61
CA ALA A 161 24.63 9.76 -11.66
C ALA A 161 25.09 8.39 -12.17
N LEU A 162 24.22 7.71 -12.91
CA LEU A 162 24.45 6.35 -13.40
C LEU A 162 23.83 6.19 -14.76
N ASN A 163 24.56 5.58 -15.68
CA ASN A 163 23.99 5.09 -16.93
C ASN A 163 24.69 3.77 -17.30
N GLN A 164 24.07 2.64 -16.98
CA GLN A 164 24.65 1.32 -17.22
C GLN A 164 23.58 0.27 -17.52
N THR A 165 23.97 -0.82 -18.19
CA THR A 165 23.12 -1.99 -18.39
C THR A 165 23.20 -2.91 -17.17
N VAL A 166 22.05 -3.34 -16.67
CA VAL A 166 21.90 -4.17 -15.47
C VAL A 166 21.12 -5.43 -15.78
N SER A 167 21.40 -6.52 -15.05
CA SER A 167 20.69 -7.79 -15.22
C SER A 167 19.58 -7.90 -14.19
N VAL A 168 18.35 -8.07 -14.67
CA VAL A 168 17.18 -8.31 -13.83
C VAL A 168 17.05 -9.82 -13.60
N VAL A 169 16.96 -10.22 -12.34
CA VAL A 169 16.89 -11.63 -11.92
C VAL A 169 15.68 -11.81 -10.99
N GLU A 170 15.06 -12.98 -11.04
CA GLU A 170 14.00 -13.34 -10.09
C GLU A 170 14.59 -13.80 -8.75
N PRO A 171 13.93 -13.46 -7.62
CA PRO A 171 14.36 -13.94 -6.32
C PRO A 171 14.29 -15.48 -6.25
N ALA A 172 15.18 -16.08 -5.46
CA ALA A 172 15.19 -17.52 -5.27
C ALA A 172 13.85 -17.98 -4.67
N SER A 173 13.17 -18.91 -5.35
CA SER A 173 11.90 -19.45 -4.88
C SER A 173 12.15 -20.30 -3.63
N SER A 174 11.64 -19.86 -2.47
CA SER A 174 11.71 -20.62 -1.23
C SER A 174 10.60 -21.66 -1.18
N TRP A 175 10.96 -22.92 -1.41
CA TRP A 175 10.03 -24.05 -1.33
C TRP A 175 9.77 -24.50 0.12
N PHE A 176 10.61 -24.07 1.06
CA PHE A 176 10.49 -24.39 2.48
C PHE A 176 10.09 -23.15 3.29
N ASP A 177 8.93 -22.60 2.97
CA ASP A 177 8.29 -21.54 3.76
C ASP A 177 7.25 -22.18 4.71
N PRO A 178 7.46 -22.11 6.05
CA PRO A 178 6.52 -22.67 7.03
C PRO A 178 5.09 -22.16 6.87
N GLN A 179 4.90 -20.90 6.45
CA GLN A 179 3.57 -20.33 6.23
C GLN A 179 2.88 -20.97 5.02
N LEU A 180 3.60 -21.10 3.90
CA LEU A 180 3.12 -21.76 2.69
C LEU A 180 2.85 -23.25 2.92
N LEU A 181 3.75 -23.94 3.62
CA LEU A 181 3.61 -25.34 3.97
C LEU A 181 2.41 -25.58 4.88
N PHE A 182 2.18 -24.70 5.86
CA PHE A 182 1.00 -24.77 6.72
C PHE A 182 -0.29 -24.57 5.92
N LEU A 183 -0.32 -23.60 5.00
CA LEU A 183 -1.46 -23.40 4.10
C LEU A 183 -1.75 -24.65 3.27
N TYR A 184 -0.73 -25.25 2.66
CA TYR A 184 -0.89 -26.49 1.92
C TYR A 184 -1.33 -27.64 2.81
N LEU A 185 -0.83 -27.76 4.03
CA LEU A 185 -1.30 -28.75 5.01
C LEU A 185 -2.80 -28.57 5.31
N VAL A 186 -3.27 -27.35 5.53
CA VAL A 186 -4.69 -27.07 5.78
C VAL A 186 -5.55 -27.42 4.56
N ILE A 187 -5.12 -27.05 3.35
CA ILE A 187 -5.85 -27.39 2.12
C ILE A 187 -5.85 -28.91 1.89
N SER A 188 -4.71 -29.57 2.06
CA SER A 188 -4.59 -31.03 1.91
C SER A 188 -5.42 -31.78 2.95
N THR A 189 -5.44 -31.33 4.21
CA THR A 189 -6.28 -31.95 5.25
C THR A 189 -7.76 -31.74 5.01
N ALA A 190 -8.18 -30.57 4.53
CA ALA A 190 -9.57 -30.32 4.12
C ALA A 190 -9.98 -31.20 2.94
N LEU A 191 -9.14 -31.32 1.91
CA LEU A 191 -9.40 -32.17 0.74
C LEU A 191 -9.42 -33.66 1.10
N LEU A 192 -8.43 -34.15 1.84
CA LEU A 192 -8.37 -35.55 2.29
C LEU A 192 -9.50 -35.87 3.26
N GLY A 193 -9.81 -34.99 4.20
CA GLY A 193 -10.91 -35.13 5.14
C GLY A 193 -12.26 -35.16 4.42
N GLY A 194 -12.48 -34.26 3.46
CA GLY A 194 -13.67 -34.23 2.62
C GLY A 194 -13.82 -35.48 1.75
N ALA A 195 -12.74 -35.91 1.08
CA ALA A 195 -12.72 -37.12 0.28
C ALA A 195 -12.96 -38.38 1.12
N TYR A 196 -12.35 -38.46 2.31
CA TYR A 196 -12.58 -39.56 3.25
C TYR A 196 -14.03 -39.60 3.74
N ALA A 197 -14.61 -38.45 4.10
CA ALA A 197 -16.00 -38.36 4.51
C ALA A 197 -16.95 -38.78 3.37
N ALA A 198 -16.68 -38.37 2.14
CA ALA A 198 -17.44 -38.81 0.96
C ALA A 198 -17.30 -40.32 0.73
N TYR A 199 -16.09 -40.87 0.82
CA TYR A 199 -15.87 -42.32 0.71
C TYR A 199 -16.66 -43.10 1.76
N GLN A 200 -16.61 -42.65 3.01
CA GLN A 200 -17.37 -43.27 4.10
C GLN A 200 -18.88 -43.18 3.88
N SER A 201 -19.37 -42.08 3.30
CA SER A 201 -20.80 -41.91 3.04
C SER A 201 -21.32 -42.73 1.85
N PHE A 202 -20.51 -42.95 0.81
CA PHE A 202 -20.97 -43.53 -0.45
C PHE A 202 -20.47 -44.94 -0.74
N PHE A 203 -19.29 -45.32 -0.22
CA PHE A 203 -18.61 -46.56 -0.62
C PHE A 203 -18.25 -47.48 0.54
N ALA A 204 -18.25 -47.00 1.80
CA ALA A 204 -17.95 -47.87 2.93
C ALA A 204 -19.13 -48.80 3.29
N PRO A 205 -18.87 -50.09 3.55
CA PRO A 205 -19.91 -51.03 3.93
C PRO A 205 -20.51 -50.63 5.28
N GLN A 206 -21.82 -50.36 5.28
CA GLN A 206 -22.59 -50.05 6.48
C GLN A 206 -22.57 -51.26 7.42
N THR A 207 -21.63 -51.31 8.38
CA THR A 207 -21.69 -52.31 9.44
C THR A 207 -22.89 -51.96 10.32
N SER A 208 -24.04 -52.60 10.07
CA SER A 208 -25.27 -52.34 10.79
C SER A 208 -25.10 -52.76 12.25
N LYS A 209 -24.67 -51.86 13.13
CA LYS A 209 -24.92 -52.03 14.56
C LYS A 209 -26.41 -51.79 14.78
N ARG A 210 -27.18 -52.89 14.74
CA ARG A 210 -28.58 -52.96 15.20
C ARG A 210 -28.67 -52.34 16.59
N SER A 211 -29.20 -51.12 16.66
CA SER A 211 -29.66 -50.51 17.90
C SER A 211 -30.80 -51.37 18.45
N GLY A 212 -30.52 -51.99 19.59
CA GLY A 212 -31.44 -52.87 20.28
C GLY A 212 -32.56 -52.12 21.00
N LYS A 213 -33.73 -52.75 20.94
CA LYS A 213 -34.84 -52.69 21.90
C LYS A 213 -35.80 -51.49 21.80
N ARG A 214 -36.76 -51.61 20.87
CA ARG A 214 -38.14 -51.17 21.12
C ARG A 214 -38.80 -52.20 22.03
N SER A 215 -39.13 -51.83 23.27
CA SER A 215 -40.02 -52.62 24.13
C SER A 215 -41.44 -52.06 24.05
N SER A 216 -42.31 -52.74 23.31
CA SER A 216 -43.76 -52.56 23.36
C SER A 216 -44.43 -53.94 23.34
N ALA A 217 -44.90 -54.39 24.51
CA ALA A 217 -45.95 -55.41 24.75
C ALA A 217 -46.01 -55.60 26.28
N SER A 218 -46.79 -54.83 27.03
CA SER A 218 -48.20 -55.08 27.39
C SER A 218 -48.52 -56.52 27.83
N SER A 219 -48.65 -56.76 29.14
CA SER A 219 -49.82 -57.43 29.73
C SER A 219 -49.73 -57.45 31.27
N GLY A 220 -50.85 -57.10 31.93
CA GLY A 220 -51.05 -57.11 33.38
C GLY A 220 -50.78 -55.75 34.03
N GLY A 221 -51.74 -54.89 34.36
CA GLY A 221 -53.16 -55.06 34.63
C GLY A 221 -53.45 -54.38 35.97
N ASN A 222 -54.17 -53.26 35.93
CA ASN A 222 -54.78 -52.55 37.08
C ASN A 222 -53.78 -51.83 38.04
N LYS A 223 -53.89 -50.55 38.41
CA LYS A 223 -55.01 -49.58 38.45
C LYS A 223 -54.48 -48.15 38.37
N VAL A 224 -55.25 -47.29 37.71
CA VAL A 224 -55.17 -45.83 37.85
C VAL A 224 -55.42 -45.44 39.31
N LYS A 225 -54.56 -44.61 39.91
CA LYS A 225 -54.98 -43.67 40.96
C LYS A 225 -54.26 -42.33 40.81
N ALA A 226 -55.08 -41.31 40.91
CA ALA A 226 -54.77 -39.91 40.77
C ALA A 226 -54.01 -39.33 41.99
N VAL A 227 -53.32 -38.23 41.69
CA VAL A 227 -52.98 -37.07 42.54
C VAL A 227 -53.45 -37.11 44.01
N VAL A 228 -52.49 -37.08 44.94
CA VAL A 228 -52.44 -36.14 46.09
C VAL A 228 -50.95 -35.95 46.47
N PRO A 229 -50.46 -34.71 46.70
CA PRO A 229 -49.14 -34.49 47.28
C PRO A 229 -49.24 -34.60 48.81
N ASN A 230 -48.45 -35.45 49.45
CA ASN A 230 -48.09 -35.17 50.83
C ASN A 230 -46.76 -35.80 51.24
N THR A 231 -46.10 -35.01 52.06
CA THR A 231 -44.90 -35.19 52.87
C THR A 231 -44.60 -36.60 53.31
N GLU A 232 -43.35 -37.01 53.15
CA GLU A 232 -42.53 -37.48 54.28
C GLU A 232 -41.05 -37.51 53.87
N ALA A 233 -40.25 -36.90 54.73
CA ALA A 233 -38.81 -36.81 54.61
C ALA A 233 -38.18 -38.15 54.99
N THR A 234 -37.23 -38.64 54.20
CA THR A 234 -36.10 -39.41 54.75
C THR A 234 -34.93 -39.46 53.76
N GLN A 235 -33.95 -38.59 54.04
CA GLN A 235 -32.50 -38.82 53.99
C GLN A 235 -31.90 -39.55 52.78
N TYR A 236 -31.33 -38.77 51.86
CA TYR A 236 -30.20 -39.21 51.04
C TYR A 236 -28.90 -39.11 51.86
N PRO A 237 -27.98 -40.09 51.78
CA PRO A 237 -26.70 -40.03 52.48
C PRO A 237 -25.78 -38.97 51.85
N ASN A 238 -25.11 -38.25 52.74
CA ASN A 238 -24.09 -37.23 52.54
C ASN A 238 -23.15 -37.50 51.35
N VAL A 239 -23.43 -36.83 50.22
CA VAL A 239 -22.45 -36.58 49.16
C VAL A 239 -22.45 -35.07 48.92
N LYS A 240 -21.29 -34.45 49.14
CA LYS A 240 -21.08 -33.00 49.13
C LYS A 240 -21.70 -32.35 47.89
N PRO A 241 -22.56 -31.33 48.02
CA PRO A 241 -22.94 -30.50 46.88
C PRO A 241 -21.68 -29.80 46.36
N TYR A 242 -21.56 -29.73 45.03
CA TYR A 242 -20.47 -29.12 44.26
C TYR A 242 -19.87 -27.86 44.93
N GLU A 243 -18.54 -27.79 45.04
CA GLU A 243 -17.80 -26.60 45.45
C GLU A 243 -17.88 -25.56 44.31
N GLU A 244 -18.65 -24.49 44.49
CA GLU A 244 -18.87 -23.42 43.49
C GLU A 244 -17.80 -22.31 43.55
N ASP A 245 -16.75 -22.48 44.35
CA ASP A 245 -15.70 -21.49 44.64
C ASP A 245 -14.77 -21.16 43.45
N TRP A 246 -14.85 -21.94 42.37
CA TRP A 246 -14.14 -21.69 41.11
C TRP A 246 -14.91 -20.74 40.16
N ILE A 247 -16.18 -20.43 40.44
CA ILE A 247 -17.00 -19.63 39.54
C ILE A 247 -16.88 -18.14 39.92
N PRO A 248 -16.34 -17.28 39.04
CA PRO A 248 -16.27 -15.85 39.32
C PRO A 248 -17.67 -15.26 39.57
N GLU A 249 -17.80 -14.43 40.61
CA GLU A 249 -19.07 -13.92 41.16
C GLU A 249 -20.01 -13.26 40.13
N SER A 250 -19.46 -12.79 39.01
CA SER A 250 -20.22 -12.17 37.91
C SER A 250 -21.06 -13.16 37.10
N HIS A 251 -20.88 -14.48 37.24
CA HIS A 251 -21.61 -15.51 36.48
C HIS A 251 -22.71 -16.26 37.26
N LEU A 252 -22.87 -16.02 38.58
CA LEU A 252 -23.91 -16.66 39.40
C LEU A 252 -25.29 -15.95 39.34
N LYS A 253 -25.39 -14.83 38.61
CA LYS A 253 -26.62 -14.02 38.54
C LYS A 253 -27.45 -14.34 37.29
N SER A 254 -28.04 -15.53 37.22
CA SER A 254 -29.26 -15.74 36.39
C SER A 254 -30.14 -16.94 36.74
N ARG A 255 -29.80 -17.76 37.75
CA ARG A 255 -30.60 -18.96 38.11
C ARG A 255 -31.37 -18.89 39.42
N THR A 256 -31.34 -17.78 40.15
CA THR A 256 -32.09 -17.59 41.40
C THR A 256 -33.40 -16.81 41.25
N THR A 257 -33.68 -16.23 40.08
CA THR A 257 -34.90 -15.43 39.82
C THR A 257 -36.05 -16.19 39.16
N LYS A 258 -35.90 -17.50 38.90
CA LYS A 258 -36.97 -18.35 38.33
C LYS A 258 -37.59 -19.36 39.30
N LEU A 259 -37.24 -19.33 40.59
CA LEU A 259 -37.80 -20.25 41.59
C LEU A 259 -38.61 -19.56 42.70
N LYS A 260 -38.82 -18.25 42.64
CA LYS A 260 -39.64 -17.51 43.62
C LYS A 260 -40.65 -16.57 42.96
N LYS A 261 -41.49 -17.12 42.07
CA LYS A 261 -42.78 -16.52 41.69
C LYS A 261 -43.74 -17.59 41.14
N ARG A 262 -44.08 -18.54 42.00
CA ARG A 262 -45.26 -19.37 41.82
C ARG A 262 -45.89 -19.66 43.18
N ASN A 263 -46.35 -18.60 43.82
CA ASN A 263 -47.52 -18.67 44.68
C ASN A 263 -48.24 -17.31 44.64
N THR A 264 -49.56 -17.39 44.59
CA THR A 264 -50.56 -16.31 44.73
C THR A 264 -50.56 -15.21 43.66
N GLY A 265 -51.51 -15.34 42.72
CA GLY A 265 -52.06 -14.22 41.99
C GLY A 265 -53.25 -13.60 42.73
N ALA A 266 -53.44 -12.32 42.44
CA ALA A 266 -54.64 -11.48 42.59
C ALA A 266 -54.96 -10.87 43.96
N GLY A 267 -54.88 -9.52 44.00
CA GLY A 267 -55.73 -8.70 44.87
C GLY A 267 -55.15 -7.35 45.28
N GLY A 268 -55.64 -6.27 44.67
CA GLY A 268 -55.74 -4.91 45.24
C GLY A 268 -54.43 -4.12 45.41
N SER A 269 -54.20 -2.98 44.76
CA SER A 269 -54.90 -1.67 44.80
C SER A 269 -54.17 -0.67 45.68
N GLY A 270 -53.75 0.44 45.06
CA GLY A 270 -53.45 1.72 45.69
C GLY A 270 -52.09 1.78 46.40
N ALA A 271 -51.45 2.94 46.54
CA ALA A 271 -51.72 4.28 46.06
C ALA A 271 -50.50 5.11 46.47
N ALA A 272 -50.17 6.13 45.67
CA ALA A 272 -49.32 7.28 46.02
C ALA A 272 -47.87 6.90 46.42
N SER A 273 -46.88 7.78 46.35
CA SER A 273 -46.89 9.22 46.44
C SER A 273 -45.55 9.72 45.90
N SER A 274 -45.59 10.92 45.33
CA SER A 274 -44.54 11.97 45.27
C SER A 274 -43.25 11.69 46.04
N GLY A 275 -42.08 12.01 45.51
CA GLY A 275 -41.72 13.33 44.98
C GLY A 275 -40.83 14.00 46.02
N ASP A 276 -39.61 14.33 45.60
CA ASP A 276 -38.59 15.18 46.25
C ASP A 276 -37.26 14.81 45.52
N GLU A 277 -36.88 15.52 44.46
CA GLU A 277 -36.00 16.71 44.47
C GLU A 277 -34.50 16.34 44.64
N LEU A 278 -33.53 16.99 44.04
CA LEU A 278 -33.40 18.32 43.46
C LEU A 278 -32.08 18.30 42.66
N LEU A 279 -32.08 18.91 41.46
CA LEU A 279 -31.01 19.70 40.78
C LEU A 279 -29.56 19.18 40.86
N THR A 280 -28.80 19.02 39.76
CA THR A 280 -28.33 20.03 38.79
C THR A 280 -27.24 19.27 37.99
N SER A 281 -26.85 19.53 36.74
CA SER A 281 -26.64 20.76 35.98
C SER A 281 -26.25 20.35 34.55
N GLY A 282 -26.69 21.14 33.57
CA GLY A 282 -25.99 21.45 32.31
C GLY A 282 -25.84 20.30 31.31
N GLY A 283 -26.50 20.32 30.15
CA GLY A 283 -26.48 21.43 29.18
C GLY A 283 -25.12 21.41 28.48
N GLU A 284 -24.99 21.34 27.15
CA GLU A 284 -25.82 21.88 26.09
C GLU A 284 -25.23 21.35 24.77
N ALA A 285 -26.05 20.75 23.89
CA ALA A 285 -26.72 21.40 22.75
C ALA A 285 -25.70 22.01 21.77
N SER A 286 -25.73 21.69 20.48
CA SER A 286 -26.83 21.91 19.54
C SER A 286 -26.56 21.03 18.32
N GLY A 287 -27.50 20.28 17.77
CA GLY A 287 -28.73 20.81 17.17
C GLY A 287 -28.38 21.35 15.78
N THR A 288 -28.98 20.93 14.68
CA THR A 288 -30.38 20.52 14.52
C THR A 288 -30.58 20.03 13.09
N GLU A 289 -31.46 19.03 12.95
CA GLU A 289 -32.58 18.94 11.99
C GLU A 289 -32.27 19.08 10.49
N GLY A 290 -32.79 18.28 9.57
CA GLY A 290 -33.97 17.42 9.51
C GLY A 290 -34.15 17.17 8.00
N GLY A 291 -34.28 15.95 7.50
CA GLY A 291 -35.49 15.17 7.66
C GLY A 291 -36.56 15.57 6.63
N LYS A 292 -36.54 15.00 5.42
CA LYS A 292 -37.64 14.19 4.84
C LYS A 292 -37.51 13.98 3.32
N LYS A 293 -37.37 12.70 2.97
CA LYS A 293 -38.12 11.92 1.96
C LYS A 293 -38.88 12.69 0.87
N ASN A 294 -38.64 12.32 -0.40
CA ASN A 294 -39.75 12.00 -1.31
C ASN A 294 -39.40 11.01 -2.43
N LYS A 295 -40.48 10.38 -2.89
CA LYS A 295 -40.64 9.13 -3.64
C LYS A 295 -40.68 9.35 -5.17
N ARG A 296 -40.06 8.43 -5.91
CA ARG A 296 -40.48 7.77 -7.18
C ARG A 296 -41.29 8.53 -8.28
N LYS A 297 -40.76 8.46 -9.50
CA LYS A 297 -41.32 8.01 -10.84
C LYS A 297 -40.48 8.74 -11.92
N GLY A 298 -39.94 8.17 -13.00
CA GLY A 298 -40.38 7.08 -13.86
C GLY A 298 -41.36 7.58 -14.94
N LYS A 299 -40.88 8.12 -16.08
CA LYS A 299 -41.41 7.88 -17.45
C LYS A 299 -40.55 8.54 -18.55
N LYS A 300 -40.49 7.85 -19.68
CA LYS A 300 -39.86 8.11 -20.99
C LYS A 300 -40.17 9.49 -21.61
N ALA A 301 -39.20 9.99 -22.38
CA ALA A 301 -39.36 10.41 -23.78
C ALA A 301 -38.09 9.99 -24.53
#